data_AF-A0A2L1U498-F1
#
_entry.id   AF-A0A2L1U498-F1
#
_cell.length_a   1.000
_cell.length_b   1.000
_cell.length_c   1.000
_cell.angle_alpha   90.00
_cell.angle_beta   90.00
_cell.angle_gamma   90.00
#
_symmetry.space_group_name_H-M   'P 1'
#
loop_
_entity.id
_entity.type
_entity.pdbx_description
1 polymer ?
#
loop_
_entity_poly.entity_id
_entity_poly.type
_entity_poly.pdbx_seq_one_letter_code
_entity_poly.pdbx_strand_id
1 'polypeptide(L)'
;MKVTERLGRTHGDGIEVSPTLISNVTNKIVPLIKEWQNRPLQGVYAVVFLDAIHFKVKQDGAIVSKAAYMVIGIDLDGNKDVLGMWIGENESSKFWISVLNDLKNRGVQDILITCVDNLNGSSEAITASYLKTEIQKCIIPRSGILPAMSLTKI
;
A
#
# COMPACT_ATOMS: atom_id res chain seq x y z
N MET A 1 -20.69 9.88 5.74
CA MET A 1 -21.87 9.58 4.91
C MET A 1 -21.74 8.14 4.45
N LYS A 2 -22.68 7.26 4.79
CA LYS A 2 -22.61 5.84 4.41
C LYS A 2 -23.05 5.70 2.95
N VAL A 3 -22.45 4.75 2.22
CA VAL A 3 -22.77 4.48 0.80
C VAL A 3 -24.27 4.20 0.60
N THR A 4 -24.89 3.52 1.57
CA THR A 4 -26.35 3.27 1.62
C THR A 4 -27.18 4.57 1.60
N GLU A 5 -26.79 5.56 2.41
CA GLU A 5 -27.49 6.86 2.55
C GLU A 5 -27.34 7.71 1.28
N ARG A 6 -26.17 7.66 0.63
CA ARG A 6 -25.92 8.37 -0.64
C ARG A 6 -26.74 7.77 -1.79
N LEU A 7 -26.79 6.44 -1.88
CA LEU A 7 -27.47 5.75 -2.97
C LEU A 7 -29.00 5.92 -2.90
N GLY A 8 -29.60 5.82 -1.71
CA GLY A 8 -31.03 6.05 -1.51
C GLY A 8 -31.46 7.47 -1.88
N ARG A 9 -30.63 8.48 -1.59
CA ARG A 9 -30.91 9.88 -1.98
C ARG A 9 -30.84 10.13 -3.49
N THR A 10 -30.05 9.35 -4.23
CA THR A 10 -29.76 9.63 -5.65
C THR A 10 -30.72 8.91 -6.60
N HIS A 11 -31.23 7.73 -6.22
CA HIS A 11 -32.05 6.88 -7.09
C HIS A 11 -33.54 6.84 -6.69
N GLY A 12 -33.95 7.67 -5.73
CA GLY A 12 -35.30 7.65 -5.16
C GLY A 12 -35.54 6.46 -4.23
N ASP A 13 -36.63 6.52 -3.45
CA ASP A 13 -37.00 5.59 -2.37
C ASP A 13 -37.25 4.12 -2.82
N GLY A 14 -36.94 3.76 -4.07
CA GLY A 14 -37.19 2.43 -4.63
C GLY A 14 -36.02 1.44 -4.55
N ILE A 15 -34.81 1.88 -4.17
CA ILE A 15 -33.63 1.00 -4.07
C ILE A 15 -33.14 0.95 -2.62
N GLU A 16 -33.61 -0.04 -1.87
CA GLU A 16 -33.06 -0.38 -0.56
C GLU A 16 -31.71 -1.09 -0.72
N VAL A 17 -30.62 -0.34 -0.55
CA VAL A 17 -29.28 -0.90 -0.52
C VAL A 17 -28.95 -1.35 0.89
N SER A 18 -29.00 -2.67 1.14
CA SER A 18 -28.60 -3.23 2.42
C SER A 18 -27.06 -3.23 2.61
N PRO A 19 -26.55 -3.16 3.84
CA PRO A 19 -25.12 -3.32 4.10
C PRO A 19 -24.57 -4.64 3.55
N THR A 20 -25.36 -5.71 3.59
CA THR A 20 -25.03 -7.03 3.02
C THR A 20 -24.87 -6.96 1.51
N LEU A 21 -25.73 -6.22 0.81
CA LEU A 21 -25.62 -6.03 -0.63
C LEU A 21 -24.33 -5.30 -0.99
N ILE A 22 -23.96 -4.26 -0.25
CA ILE A 22 -22.69 -3.54 -0.44
C ILE A 22 -21.52 -4.48 -0.23
N SER A 23 -21.50 -5.25 0.86
CA SER A 23 -20.44 -6.24 1.12
C SER A 23 -20.33 -7.26 -0.02
N ASN A 24 -21.45 -7.77 -0.53
CA ASN A 24 -21.46 -8.72 -1.63
C ASN A 24 -20.90 -8.13 -2.93
N VAL A 25 -21.24 -6.87 -3.23
CA VAL A 25 -20.68 -6.16 -4.40
C VAL A 25 -19.18 -5.95 -4.22
N THR A 26 -18.73 -5.47 -3.06
CA THR A 26 -17.30 -5.28 -2.77
C THR A 26 -16.53 -6.60 -2.79
N ASN A 27 -17.15 -7.71 -2.40
CA ASN A 27 -16.49 -9.02 -2.47
C ASN A 27 -16.20 -9.47 -3.91
N LYS A 28 -16.91 -8.94 -4.92
CA LYS A 28 -16.65 -9.25 -6.34
C LYS A 28 -15.31 -8.70 -6.84
N ILE A 29 -14.74 -7.67 -6.20
CA ILE A 29 -13.44 -7.11 -6.60
C ILE A 29 -12.26 -7.80 -5.93
N VAL A 30 -12.49 -8.72 -4.98
CA VAL A 30 -11.41 -9.43 -4.27
C VAL A 30 -10.47 -10.19 -5.23
N PRO A 31 -10.95 -10.89 -6.29
CA PRO A 31 -10.06 -11.51 -7.28
C PRO A 31 -9.19 -10.47 -7.99
N LEU A 32 -9.76 -9.33 -8.40
CA LEU A 32 -9.02 -8.24 -9.07
C LEU A 32 -7.94 -7.64 -8.15
N ILE A 33 -8.23 -7.51 -6.86
CA ILE A 33 -7.24 -7.06 -5.87
C ILE A 33 -6.07 -8.05 -5.81
N LYS A 34 -6.36 -9.37 -5.79
CA LYS A 34 -5.30 -10.40 -5.78
C LYS A 34 -4.48 -10.39 -7.06
N GLU A 35 -5.12 -10.24 -8.21
CA GLU A 35 -4.41 -10.11 -9.50
C GLU A 35 -3.50 -8.88 -9.49
N TRP A 36 -4.01 -7.73 -9.06
CA TRP A 36 -3.22 -6.51 -8.93
C TRP A 36 -2.06 -6.66 -7.93
N GLN A 37 -2.29 -7.31 -6.79
CA GLN A 37 -1.23 -7.57 -5.79
C GLN A 37 -0.12 -8.47 -6.33
N ASN A 38 -0.41 -9.37 -7.27
CA ASN A 38 0.56 -10.30 -7.85
C ASN A 38 1.04 -9.88 -9.24
N ARG A 39 0.64 -8.71 -9.75
CA ARG A 39 1.01 -8.25 -11.09
C ARG A 39 2.53 -8.15 -11.23
N PRO A 40 3.09 -8.45 -12.42
CA PRO A 40 4.49 -8.22 -12.68
C PRO A 40 4.82 -6.72 -12.58
N LEU A 41 6.02 -6.42 -12.11
CA LEU A 41 6.54 -5.07 -11.92
C LEU A 41 7.69 -4.81 -12.89
N GLN A 42 7.99 -3.53 -13.13
CA GLN A 42 9.17 -3.15 -13.90
C GLN A 42 10.47 -3.62 -13.21
N GLY A 43 11.52 -3.82 -14.01
CA GLY A 43 12.80 -4.30 -13.51
C GLY A 43 13.56 -3.28 -12.66
N VAL A 44 13.40 -1.97 -12.94
CA VAL A 44 14.16 -0.92 -12.26
C VAL A 44 13.24 0.24 -11.88
N TYR A 45 13.39 0.75 -10.67
CA TYR A 45 12.73 1.97 -10.20
C TYR A 45 13.77 3.02 -9.78
N ALA A 46 13.52 4.28 -10.13
CA ALA A 46 14.38 5.39 -9.74
C ALA A 46 14.28 5.67 -8.23
N VAL A 47 13.06 5.74 -7.71
CA VAL A 47 12.80 6.03 -6.29
C VAL A 47 11.71 5.11 -5.78
N VAL A 48 11.88 4.57 -4.58
CA VAL A 48 10.84 3.83 -3.85
C VAL A 48 10.61 4.45 -2.49
N PHE A 49 9.35 4.61 -2.11
CA PHE A 49 8.91 5.07 -0.80
C PHE A 49 8.27 3.92 -0.04
N LEU A 50 8.63 3.77 1.23
CA LEU A 50 7.97 2.87 2.16
C LEU A 50 7.12 3.69 3.13
N ASP A 51 5.82 3.41 3.20
CA ASP A 51 4.88 4.11 4.06
C ASP A 51 3.97 3.14 4.83
N ALA A 52 3.40 3.62 5.95
CA ALA A 52 2.52 2.86 6.82
C ALA A 52 1.41 3.73 7.42
N ILE A 53 0.15 3.37 7.15
CA ILE A 53 -1.01 3.98 7.83
C ILE A 53 -1.52 3.04 8.92
N HIS A 54 -1.62 3.56 10.14
CA HIS A 54 -2.21 2.85 11.27
C HIS A 54 -3.71 3.06 11.35
N PHE A 55 -4.46 1.98 11.56
CA PHE A 55 -5.92 2.01 11.69
C PHE A 55 -6.39 0.98 12.73
N LYS A 56 -7.56 1.24 13.32
CA LYS A 56 -8.17 0.35 14.30
C LYS A 56 -9.23 -0.50 13.63
N VAL A 57 -9.18 -1.82 13.84
CA VAL A 57 -10.20 -2.76 13.39
C VAL A 57 -10.80 -3.52 14.54
N LYS A 58 -12.09 -3.86 14.43
CA LYS A 58 -12.72 -4.80 15.36
C LYS A 58 -12.49 -6.21 14.85
N GLN A 59 -11.78 -7.02 15.61
CA GLN A 59 -11.47 -8.41 15.30
C GLN A 59 -11.72 -9.25 16.56
N ASP A 60 -12.47 -10.35 16.42
CA ASP A 60 -12.79 -11.28 17.51
C ASP A 60 -13.35 -10.59 18.77
N GLY A 61 -14.18 -9.56 18.57
CA GLY A 61 -14.79 -8.77 19.64
C GLY A 61 -13.91 -7.68 20.25
N ALA A 62 -12.60 -7.68 19.98
CA ALA A 62 -11.65 -6.68 20.47
C ALA A 62 -11.31 -5.62 19.39
N ILE A 63 -10.91 -4.42 19.84
CA ILE A 63 -10.34 -3.40 18.94
C ILE A 63 -8.84 -3.60 18.91
N VAL A 64 -8.31 -3.97 17.74
CA VAL A 64 -6.87 -4.17 17.50
C VAL A 64 -6.34 -3.08 16.57
N SER A 65 -5.10 -2.64 16.81
CA SER A 65 -4.41 -1.71 15.92
C SER A 65 -3.71 -2.51 14.83
N LYS A 66 -3.90 -2.13 13.57
CA LYS A 66 -3.19 -2.68 12.41
C LYS A 66 -2.55 -1.56 11.62
N ALA A 67 -1.59 -1.91 10.78
CA ALA A 67 -0.97 -1.00 9.83
C ALA A 67 -1.11 -1.53 8.40
N ALA A 68 -1.43 -0.63 7.48
CA ALA A 68 -1.38 -0.85 6.05
C ALA A 68 -0.05 -0.29 5.55
N TYR A 69 0.86 -1.18 5.20
CA TYR A 69 2.16 -0.88 4.63
C TYR A 69 2.04 -0.78 3.12
N MET A 70 2.60 0.26 2.53
CA MET A 70 2.58 0.48 1.10
C MET A 70 3.97 0.74 0.58
N VAL A 71 4.22 0.25 -0.62
CA VAL A 71 5.42 0.53 -1.40
C VAL A 71 4.97 1.33 -2.61
N ILE A 72 5.57 2.50 -2.80
CA ILE A 72 5.24 3.38 -3.93
C ILE A 72 6.52 3.62 -4.72
N GLY A 73 6.48 3.31 -6.01
CA GLY A 73 7.62 3.42 -6.91
C GLY A 73 7.46 4.58 -7.89
N ILE A 74 8.59 5.18 -8.23
CA ILE A 74 8.75 6.08 -9.37
C ILE A 74 9.63 5.38 -10.39
N ASP A 75 9.10 5.12 -11.57
CA ASP A 75 9.88 4.51 -12.66
C ASP A 75 10.88 5.50 -13.28
N LEU A 76 11.66 5.02 -14.25
CA LEU A 76 12.67 5.84 -14.93
C LEU A 76 12.07 6.95 -15.80
N ASP A 77 10.79 6.84 -16.17
CA ASP A 77 10.05 7.85 -16.92
C ASP A 77 9.37 8.87 -15.99
N GLY A 78 9.49 8.70 -14.67
CA GLY A 78 8.92 9.57 -13.66
C GLY A 78 7.47 9.26 -13.30
N ASN A 79 6.91 8.14 -13.77
CA ASN A 79 5.56 7.73 -13.43
C ASN A 79 5.52 7.13 -12.03
N LYS A 80 4.50 7.52 -11.26
CA LYS A 80 4.29 7.05 -9.90
C LYS A 80 3.28 5.91 -9.91
N ASP A 81 3.57 4.83 -9.18
CA ASP A 81 2.64 3.70 -9.03
C ASP A 81 2.76 3.06 -7.64
N VAL A 82 1.64 2.54 -7.13
CA VAL A 82 1.63 1.73 -5.90
C VAL A 82 2.04 0.31 -6.28
N LEU A 83 3.24 -0.09 -5.85
CA LEU A 83 3.82 -1.39 -6.21
C LEU A 83 3.20 -2.52 -5.39
N GLY A 84 2.72 -2.23 -4.18
CA GLY A 84 2.00 -3.19 -3.35
C GLY A 84 1.49 -2.60 -2.04
N MET A 85 0.62 -3.38 -1.40
CA MET A 85 0.07 -3.06 -0.09
C MET A 85 -0.08 -4.32 0.76
N TRP A 86 0.36 -4.26 2.01
CA TRP A 86 0.36 -5.35 2.97
C TRP A 86 -0.28 -4.89 4.28
N ILE A 87 -1.06 -5.75 4.93
CA ILE A 87 -1.63 -5.48 6.24
C ILE A 87 -0.86 -6.29 7.27
N GLY A 88 -0.31 -5.63 8.28
CA GLY A 88 0.43 -6.27 9.35
C GLY A 88 0.14 -5.65 10.72
N GLU A 89 0.58 -6.34 11.76
CA GLU A 89 0.35 -5.92 13.16
C GLU A 89 1.57 -5.23 13.76
N ASN A 90 2.79 -5.57 13.34
CA ASN A 90 4.03 -5.01 13.87
C ASN A 90 5.07 -4.73 12.77
N GLU A 91 5.74 -3.57 12.85
CA GLU A 91 6.92 -3.24 12.05
C GLU A 91 8.11 -4.08 12.53
N SER A 92 8.70 -4.89 11.65
CA SER A 92 9.94 -5.62 11.94
C SER A 92 10.80 -5.77 10.70
N SER A 93 12.11 -5.96 10.87
CA SER A 93 13.03 -6.21 9.76
C SER A 93 12.59 -7.43 8.94
N LYS A 94 12.07 -8.49 9.60
CA LYS A 94 11.56 -9.69 8.92
C LYS A 94 10.38 -9.38 8.00
N PHE A 95 9.48 -8.52 8.44
CA PHE A 95 8.35 -8.07 7.63
C PHE A 95 8.85 -7.31 6.39
N TRP A 96 9.76 -6.35 6.56
CA TRP A 96 10.30 -5.59 5.43
C TRP A 96 11.10 -6.46 4.45
N ILE A 97 11.86 -7.44 4.94
CA ILE A 97 12.51 -8.43 4.07
C ILE A 97 11.48 -9.20 3.24
N SER A 98 10.36 -9.63 3.85
CA SER A 98 9.29 -10.31 3.11
C SER A 98 8.69 -9.42 2.03
N VAL A 99 8.46 -8.14 2.32
CA VAL A 99 7.92 -7.16 1.36
C VAL A 99 8.90 -6.97 0.19
N LEU A 100 10.19 -6.75 0.47
CA LEU A 100 11.20 -6.52 -0.55
C LEU A 100 11.44 -7.77 -1.42
N ASN A 101 11.36 -8.97 -0.83
CA ASN A 101 11.44 -10.23 -1.58
C ASN A 101 10.21 -10.44 -2.47
N ASP A 102 9.01 -10.05 -2.04
CA ASP A 102 7.81 -10.08 -2.90
C ASP A 102 8.00 -9.20 -4.14
N LEU A 103 8.52 -7.98 -3.97
CA LEU A 103 8.84 -7.10 -5.10
C LEU A 103 9.83 -7.75 -6.07
N LYS A 104 10.89 -8.38 -5.56
CA LYS A 104 11.86 -9.11 -6.39
C LYS A 104 11.22 -10.24 -7.18
N ASN A 105 10.41 -11.06 -6.51
CA ASN A 105 9.71 -12.18 -7.14
C ASN A 105 8.76 -11.71 -8.24
N ARG A 106 8.23 -10.49 -8.11
CA ARG A 106 7.36 -9.85 -9.10
C ARG A 106 8.11 -9.12 -10.21
N GLY A 107 9.45 -9.08 -10.16
CA GLY A 107 10.29 -8.62 -11.27
C GLY A 107 11.25 -7.49 -10.93
N VAL A 108 11.15 -6.86 -9.76
CA VAL A 108 12.03 -5.74 -9.39
C VAL A 108 13.46 -6.23 -9.17
N GLN A 109 14.38 -5.79 -10.03
CA GLN A 109 15.79 -6.16 -9.98
C GLN A 109 16.63 -5.11 -9.25
N ASP A 110 16.33 -3.82 -9.45
CA ASP A 110 17.11 -2.73 -8.87
C ASP A 110 16.24 -1.53 -8.47
N ILE A 111 16.69 -0.83 -7.42
CA ILE A 111 16.07 0.38 -6.91
C ILE A 111 17.21 1.37 -6.66
N LEU A 112 17.22 2.51 -7.33
CA LEU A 112 18.34 3.46 -7.19
C LEU A 112 18.31 4.13 -5.80
N ILE A 113 17.15 4.64 -5.41
CA ILE A 113 16.96 5.33 -4.13
C ILE A 113 15.76 4.75 -3.39
N THR A 114 15.93 4.38 -2.12
CA THR A 114 14.80 4.07 -1.24
C THR A 114 14.68 5.13 -0.15
N CYS A 115 13.53 5.81 -0.10
CA CYS A 115 13.18 6.78 0.92
C CYS A 115 12.42 6.10 2.06
N VAL A 116 12.95 6.21 3.28
CA VAL A 116 12.35 5.64 4.50
C VAL A 116 12.17 6.69 5.59
N ASP A 117 11.04 6.63 6.30
CA ASP A 117 10.76 7.49 7.46
C ASP A 117 10.81 6.68 8.77
N ASN A 118 12.03 6.53 9.31
CA ASN A 118 12.35 5.95 10.61
C ASN A 118 11.57 4.64 10.93
N LEU A 119 11.44 3.77 9.92
CA LEU A 119 10.77 2.48 10.03
C LEU A 119 11.75 1.47 10.63
N ASN A 120 11.39 0.85 11.75
CA ASN A 120 12.27 -0.08 12.45
C ASN A 120 12.63 -1.27 11.56
N GLY A 121 13.93 -1.50 11.35
CA GLY A 121 14.42 -2.65 10.60
C GLY A 121 14.38 -2.51 9.08
N SER A 122 13.96 -1.36 8.56
CA SER A 122 13.81 -1.12 7.11
C SER A 122 15.17 -0.98 6.42
N SER A 123 16.12 -0.26 7.01
CA SER A 123 17.44 -0.03 6.42
C SER A 123 18.24 -1.33 6.27
N GLU A 124 18.19 -2.22 7.27
CA GLU A 124 18.85 -3.52 7.22
C GLU A 124 18.21 -4.42 6.16
N ALA A 125 16.87 -4.40 6.08
CA ALA A 125 16.13 -5.16 5.07
C ALA A 125 16.43 -4.69 3.64
N ILE A 126 16.51 -3.37 3.43
CA ILE A 126 16.87 -2.78 2.13
C ILE A 126 18.28 -3.17 1.75
N THR A 127 19.25 -2.99 2.63
CA THR A 127 20.65 -3.34 2.35
C THR A 127 20.81 -4.83 2.05
N ALA A 128 20.05 -5.71 2.72
CA ALA A 128 20.08 -7.15 2.44
C ALA A 128 19.39 -7.52 1.10
N SER A 129 18.40 -6.74 0.68
CA SER A 129 17.61 -7.04 -0.52
C SER A 129 18.21 -6.38 -1.76
N TYR A 130 18.53 -5.09 -1.71
CA TYR A 130 19.03 -4.33 -2.85
C TYR A 130 20.36 -3.68 -2.49
N LEU A 131 21.44 -4.41 -2.75
CA LEU A 131 22.82 -4.05 -2.32
C LEU A 131 23.33 -2.71 -2.88
N LYS A 132 22.78 -2.26 -4.02
CA LYS A 132 23.20 -1.04 -4.71
C LYS A 132 22.31 0.17 -4.41
N THR A 133 21.24 -0.02 -3.65
CA THR A 133 20.28 1.03 -3.34
C THR A 133 20.87 2.02 -2.36
N GLU A 134 20.71 3.31 -2.67
CA GLU A 134 20.96 4.38 -1.71
C GLU A 134 19.75 4.57 -0.79
N ILE A 135 19.96 4.51 0.52
CA ILE A 135 18.92 4.77 1.51
C ILE A 135 18.95 6.25 1.86
N GLN A 136 17.83 6.94 1.64
CA GLN A 136 17.66 8.34 2.00
C GLN A 136 16.56 8.49 3.06
N LYS A 137 16.78 9.41 4.01
CA LYS A 137 15.73 9.78 4.97
C LYS A 137 14.65 10.57 4.23
N CYS A 138 13.40 10.14 4.36
CA CYS A 138 12.30 10.89 3.77
C CYS A 138 12.15 12.24 4.49
N ILE A 139 12.11 13.34 3.71
CA ILE A 139 11.80 14.69 4.23
C ILE A 139 10.29 14.90 4.41
N ILE A 140 9.49 14.06 3.76
CA ILE A 140 8.03 14.06 3.86
C ILE A 140 7.68 13.14 5.04
N PRO A 141 6.95 13.63 6.05
CA PRO A 141 6.54 12.79 7.17
C PRO A 141 5.60 11.67 6.71
N ARG A 142 5.57 10.55 7.42
CA ARG A 142 4.70 9.38 7.17
C ARG A 142 3.27 9.72 6.74
N SER A 143 2.60 10.68 7.39
CA SER A 143 1.23 11.07 7.04
C SER A 143 1.09 11.88 5.74
N GLY A 144 2.20 12.33 5.15
CA GLY A 144 2.26 13.23 4.01
C GLY A 144 2.69 12.58 2.70
N ILE A 145 3.28 11.38 2.73
CA ILE A 145 3.77 10.69 1.52
C ILE A 145 2.61 10.40 0.56
N LEU A 146 1.54 9.79 1.06
CA LEU A 146 0.33 9.53 0.27
C LEU A 146 -0.38 10.80 -0.25
N PRO A 147 -0.68 11.83 0.59
CA PRO A 147 -1.24 13.09 0.10
C PRO A 147 -0.34 13.82 -0.91
N ALA A 148 0.97 13.87 -0.68
CA ALA A 148 1.92 14.54 -1.59
C ALA A 148 2.02 13.82 -2.94
N MET A 149 1.77 12.51 -2.97
CA MET A 149 1.76 11.74 -4.22
C MET A 149 0.41 11.72 -4.94
N SER A 150 -0.70 12.02 -4.24
CA SER A 150 -2.04 12.15 -4.82
C SER A 150 -2.21 13.34 -5.79
N LEU A 151 -1.26 14.28 -5.82
CA LEU A 151 -1.32 15.47 -6.69
C LEU A 151 -0.82 15.23 -8.12
N THR A 152 -0.53 14.00 -8.54
CA THR A 152 -0.10 13.71 -9.92
C THR A 152 -0.93 12.56 -10.51
N LYS A 153 -2.14 12.90 -10.96
CA LYS A 153 -3.08 12.12 -11.81
C LYS A 153 -3.54 10.75 -11.28
N ILE A 154 -4.75 10.76 -10.69
CA ILE A 154 -5.80 9.77 -11.01
C ILE A 154 -6.71 10.42 -12.04
#